data_AF-A0A834IWI2-F1
#
_entry.id   AF-A0A834IWI2-F1
#
_cell.length_a   1.000
_cell.length_b   1.000
_cell.length_c   1.000
_cell.angle_alpha   90.00
_cell.angle_beta   90.00
_cell.angle_gamma   90.00
#
_symmetry.space_group_name_H-M   'P 1'
#
loop_
_entity.id
_entity.type
_entity.pdbx_description
1 polymer ?
#
loop_
_entity_poly.entity_id
_entity_poly.type
_entity_poly.pdbx_seq_one_letter_code
_entity_poly.pdbx_strand_id
1 'polypeptide(L)'
;MSLSFSSRTIKYLIWLFNFFFLISGIIILSVGAAVKTVYKEYDYFLDDKYFSLPNMLIATGTIIFFICFFGCCGAFKESWIMLAIFSVLLGIIFIFELSAGIAGYVLRDKTYSYLQVKLQNNLEKYNESHAMWDLLQSNFECCGVNTYNDWSVSFGNELPISCCPMESGTVGSFFCNTNLKKSALLSAKKKESTIALQDNYPTNDTTTDSDNVNTSTPIPTSTTTANPKSTSTPYTTGCAIVFGEFVKTHAVQIGGCAIGLAIMQLLGIFFSCYLMRQLKYSYCST
;
A
#
# COMPACT_ATOMS: atom_id res chain seq x y z
N MET A 1 41.79 -9.32 33.59
CA MET A 1 41.04 -10.49 34.12
C MET A 1 40.43 -11.25 32.95
N SER A 2 40.44 -12.59 32.94
CA SER A 2 39.94 -13.38 31.80
C SER A 2 38.43 -13.64 31.90
N LEU A 3 37.62 -12.94 31.10
CA LEU A 3 36.19 -13.25 30.95
C LEU A 3 35.99 -14.74 30.62
N SER A 4 35.04 -15.38 31.30
CA SER A 4 34.66 -16.78 31.05
C SER A 4 34.16 -16.97 29.62
N PHE A 5 34.40 -18.15 29.03
CA PHE A 5 34.12 -18.43 27.61
C PHE A 5 32.70 -18.01 27.18
N SER A 6 31.67 -18.41 27.95
CA SER A 6 30.27 -18.07 27.69
C SER A 6 30.00 -16.56 27.63
N SER A 7 30.67 -15.78 28.49
CA SER A 7 30.52 -14.31 28.51
C SER A 7 31.14 -13.63 27.28
N ARG A 8 32.20 -14.21 26.70
CA ARG A 8 32.79 -13.73 25.45
C ARG A 8 31.84 -13.98 24.28
N THR A 9 31.29 -15.20 24.19
CA THR A 9 30.31 -15.58 23.16
C THR A 9 29.10 -14.64 23.19
N ILE A 10 28.53 -14.40 24.37
CA ILE A 10 27.39 -13.48 24.55
C ILE A 10 27.74 -12.05 24.12
N LYS A 11 28.95 -11.54 24.45
CA LYS A 11 29.39 -10.20 24.01
C LYS A 11 29.42 -10.07 22.48
N TYR A 12 30.01 -11.04 21.78
CA TYR A 12 30.05 -11.03 20.31
C TYR A 12 28.65 -11.21 19.69
N LEU A 13 27.77 -12.01 20.32
CA LEU A 13 26.41 -12.23 19.85
C LEU A 13 25.56 -10.94 19.96
N ILE A 14 25.59 -10.26 21.12
CA ILE A 14 24.93 -8.95 21.29
C ILE A 14 25.47 -7.94 20.27
N TRP A 15 26.79 -7.83 20.13
CA TRP A 15 27.42 -6.87 19.22
C TRP A 15 27.05 -7.13 17.75
N LEU A 16 27.13 -8.38 17.29
CA LEU A 16 26.86 -8.76 15.90
C LEU A 16 25.39 -8.50 15.51
N PHE A 17 24.44 -8.91 16.35
CA PHE A 17 23.02 -8.69 16.05
C PHE A 17 22.65 -7.20 16.09
N ASN A 18 23.13 -6.44 17.09
CA ASN A 18 22.91 -4.99 17.11
C ASN A 18 23.60 -4.28 15.94
N PHE A 19 24.72 -4.79 15.43
CA PHE A 19 25.38 -4.21 14.24
C PHE A 19 24.50 -4.35 12.99
N PHE A 20 23.91 -5.53 12.74
CA PHE A 20 22.97 -5.71 11.63
C PHE A 20 21.73 -4.81 11.76
N PHE A 21 21.13 -4.71 12.96
CA PHE A 21 19.99 -3.82 13.19
C PHE A 21 20.37 -2.33 13.11
N LEU A 22 21.61 -1.94 13.46
CA LEU A 22 22.11 -0.57 13.28
C LEU A 22 22.20 -0.21 11.79
N ILE A 23 22.74 -1.09 10.96
CA ILE A 23 22.79 -0.89 9.50
C ILE A 23 21.36 -0.83 8.92
N SER A 24 20.46 -1.70 9.37
CA SER A 24 19.03 -1.64 8.99
C SER A 24 18.39 -0.30 9.37
N GLY A 25 18.63 0.20 10.59
CA GLY A 25 18.15 1.52 11.04
C GLY A 25 18.67 2.68 10.19
N ILE A 26 19.95 2.64 9.79
CA ILE A 26 20.54 3.63 8.88
C ILE A 26 19.89 3.57 7.49
N ILE A 27 19.65 2.37 6.94
CA ILE A 27 18.96 2.22 5.65
C ILE A 27 17.52 2.77 5.72
N ILE A 28 16.77 2.44 6.78
CA ILE A 28 15.40 2.92 7.00
C ILE A 28 15.37 4.45 7.12
N LEU A 29 16.33 5.04 7.86
CA LEU A 29 16.53 6.49 7.95
C LEU A 29 16.81 7.12 6.59
N SER A 30 17.75 6.56 5.82
CA SER A 30 18.14 7.07 4.50
C SER A 30 16.99 7.01 3.50
N VAL A 31 16.23 5.90 3.47
CA VAL A 31 15.05 5.76 2.60
C VAL A 31 13.96 6.74 3.03
N GLY A 32 13.64 6.83 4.32
CA GLY A 32 12.64 7.79 4.82
C GLY A 32 12.99 9.24 4.51
N ALA A 33 14.27 9.61 4.66
CA ALA A 33 14.77 10.94 4.29
C ALA A 33 14.70 11.20 2.78
N ALA A 34 15.16 10.26 1.95
CA ALA A 34 15.15 10.38 0.48
C ALA A 34 13.72 10.52 -0.08
N VAL A 35 12.80 9.67 0.39
CA VAL A 35 11.37 9.75 0.03
C VAL A 35 10.77 11.07 0.48
N LYS A 36 11.10 11.56 1.68
CA LYS A 36 10.67 12.87 2.17
C LYS A 36 11.23 14.03 1.35
N THR A 37 12.47 13.96 0.85
CA THR A 37 13.03 15.01 -0.03
C THR A 37 12.34 15.05 -1.39
N VAL A 38 12.02 13.89 -2.00
CA VAL A 38 11.28 13.85 -3.26
C VAL A 38 9.90 14.49 -3.11
N TYR A 39 9.13 14.12 -2.07
CA TYR A 39 7.82 14.74 -1.85
C TYR A 39 7.89 16.23 -1.47
N LYS A 40 9.00 16.71 -0.91
CA LYS A 40 9.21 18.13 -0.59
C LYS A 40 9.39 19.05 -1.80
N GLU A 41 9.72 18.52 -2.98
CA GLU A 41 9.71 19.34 -4.21
C GLU A 41 8.28 19.63 -4.68
N TYR A 42 7.30 18.88 -4.16
CA TYR A 42 5.87 19.02 -4.43
C TYR A 42 5.09 19.56 -3.20
N ASP A 43 5.74 20.19 -2.23
CA ASP A 43 5.16 20.72 -0.97
C ASP A 43 3.97 21.70 -1.21
N TYR A 44 3.94 22.37 -2.36
CA TYR A 44 2.83 23.24 -2.80
C TYR A 44 1.62 22.47 -3.38
N PHE A 45 1.81 21.21 -3.77
CA PHE A 45 0.81 20.35 -4.42
C PHE A 45 0.38 19.15 -3.56
N LEU A 46 1.17 18.79 -2.53
CA LEU A 46 0.94 17.66 -1.65
C LEU A 46 0.57 18.13 -0.24
N ASP A 47 -0.61 17.73 0.20
CA ASP A 47 -1.12 17.94 1.55
C ASP A 47 -0.28 17.23 2.63
N ASP A 48 -0.28 17.76 3.86
CA ASP A 48 0.53 17.31 5.01
C ASP A 48 0.45 15.78 5.25
N LYS A 49 -0.68 15.17 4.90
CA LYS A 49 -0.93 13.73 5.02
C LYS A 49 0.10 12.88 4.27
N TYR A 50 0.63 13.32 3.12
CA TYR A 50 1.63 12.57 2.35
C TYR A 50 2.95 12.43 3.10
N PHE A 51 3.34 13.43 3.90
CA PHE A 51 4.55 13.37 4.72
C PHE A 51 4.41 12.44 5.93
N SER A 52 3.20 12.01 6.29
CA SER A 52 2.96 11.12 7.44
C SER A 52 3.75 9.81 7.36
N LEU A 53 3.68 9.10 6.22
CA LEU A 53 4.37 7.81 6.05
C LEU A 53 5.92 7.95 6.07
N PRO A 54 6.55 8.87 5.33
CA PRO A 54 7.98 9.12 5.45
C PRO A 54 8.40 9.60 6.85
N ASN A 55 7.60 10.44 7.52
CA ASN A 55 7.86 10.89 8.88
C ASN A 55 7.86 9.71 9.88
N MET A 56 6.89 8.79 9.79
CA MET A 56 6.85 7.57 10.60
C MET A 56 8.05 6.65 10.33
N LEU A 57 8.50 6.56 9.07
CA LEU A 57 9.66 5.76 8.68
C LEU A 57 10.96 6.35 9.26
N ILE A 58 11.15 7.68 9.19
CA ILE A 58 12.28 8.39 9.81
C ILE A 58 12.26 8.22 11.34
N ALA A 59 11.10 8.40 11.99
CA ALA A 59 10.96 8.25 13.44
C ALA A 59 11.32 6.84 13.90
N THR A 60 10.78 5.82 13.23
CA THR A 60 11.08 4.40 13.51
C THR A 60 12.57 4.09 13.31
N GLY A 61 13.16 4.52 12.19
CA GLY A 61 14.59 4.36 11.93
C GLY A 61 15.48 5.05 12.97
N THR A 62 15.07 6.23 13.47
CA THR A 62 15.78 6.98 14.52
C THR A 62 15.80 6.18 15.83
N ILE A 63 14.66 5.61 16.23
CA ILE A 63 14.54 4.80 17.46
C ILE A 63 15.42 3.54 17.35
N ILE A 64 15.35 2.83 16.22
CA ILE A 64 16.19 1.65 15.95
C ILE A 64 17.67 2.01 16.02
N PHE A 65 18.09 3.11 15.37
CA PHE A 65 19.47 3.58 15.38
C PHE A 65 20.00 3.80 16.80
N PHE A 66 19.28 4.55 17.65
CA PHE A 66 19.74 4.82 19.02
C PHE A 66 19.79 3.56 19.89
N ILE A 67 18.76 2.70 19.82
CA ILE A 67 18.75 1.42 20.56
C ILE A 67 19.97 0.58 20.17
N CYS A 68 20.21 0.39 18.87
CA CYS A 68 21.31 -0.44 18.39
C CYS A 68 22.68 0.20 18.62
N PHE A 69 22.77 1.54 18.58
CA PHE A 69 23.98 2.28 18.96
C PHE A 69 24.37 2.05 20.42
N PHE A 70 23.42 2.11 21.36
CA PHE A 70 23.67 1.80 22.76
C PHE A 70 23.99 0.32 22.99
N GLY A 71 23.33 -0.60 22.29
CA GLY A 71 23.64 -2.04 22.32
C GLY A 71 25.07 -2.34 21.84
N CYS A 72 25.43 -1.86 20.64
CA CYS A 72 26.78 -1.97 20.07
C CYS A 72 27.85 -1.31 20.95
N CYS A 73 27.65 -0.06 21.38
CA CYS A 73 28.62 0.65 22.20
C CYS A 73 28.77 0.03 23.59
N GLY A 74 27.68 -0.47 24.19
CA GLY A 74 27.71 -1.14 25.49
C GLY A 74 28.46 -2.47 25.43
N ALA A 75 28.21 -3.28 24.40
CA ALA A 75 28.94 -4.53 24.18
C ALA A 75 30.42 -4.31 23.80
N PHE A 76 30.73 -3.33 22.95
CA PHE A 76 32.09 -3.07 22.49
C PHE A 76 32.97 -2.39 23.55
N LYS A 77 32.46 -1.36 24.24
CA LYS A 77 33.18 -0.62 25.29
C LYS A 77 33.09 -1.30 26.68
N GLU A 78 32.46 -2.47 26.76
CA GLU A 78 32.25 -3.23 28.01
C GLU A 78 31.61 -2.37 29.14
N SER A 79 30.74 -1.43 28.75
CA SER A 79 30.15 -0.43 29.65
C SER A 79 28.79 -0.87 30.17
N TRP A 80 28.72 -1.19 31.46
CA TRP A 80 27.49 -1.64 32.12
C TRP A 80 26.36 -0.60 32.08
N ILE A 81 26.68 0.70 32.08
CA ILE A 81 25.70 1.80 31.99
C ILE A 81 25.04 1.83 30.60
N MET A 82 25.83 1.70 29.53
CA MET A 82 25.30 1.68 28.16
C MET A 82 24.44 0.44 27.90
N LEU A 83 24.82 -0.72 28.44
CA LEU A 83 24.01 -1.93 28.42
C LEU A 83 22.70 -1.80 29.24
N ALA A 84 22.73 -1.03 30.34
CA ALA A 84 21.53 -0.71 31.11
C ALA A 84 20.56 0.18 30.33
N ILE A 85 21.06 1.23 29.66
CA ILE A 85 20.25 2.08 28.76
C ILE A 85 19.62 1.24 27.64
N PHE A 86 20.41 0.40 26.96
CA PHE A 86 19.91 -0.53 25.95
C PHE A 86 18.80 -1.45 26.48
N SER A 87 19.00 -2.05 27.66
CA SER A 87 18.02 -2.95 28.29
C SER A 87 16.71 -2.23 28.69
N VAL A 88 16.81 -1.01 29.21
CA VAL A 88 15.64 -0.18 29.57
C VAL A 88 14.87 0.26 28.32
N LEU A 89 15.57 0.67 27.25
CA LEU A 89 14.91 1.03 25.98
C LEU A 89 14.17 -0.16 25.36
N LEU A 90 14.78 -1.36 25.33
CA LEU A 90 14.07 -2.57 24.89
C LEU A 90 12.86 -2.89 25.79
N GLY A 91 12.97 -2.73 27.10
CA GLY A 91 11.84 -2.91 28.03
C GLY A 91 10.69 -1.95 27.78
N ILE A 92 10.97 -0.69 27.42
CA ILE A 92 9.95 0.31 27.06
C ILE A 92 9.25 -0.09 25.74
N ILE A 93 10.01 -0.52 24.72
CA ILE A 93 9.42 -1.00 23.46
C ILE A 93 8.57 -2.25 23.69
N PHE A 94 9.00 -3.18 24.54
CA PHE A 94 8.22 -4.38 24.89
C PHE A 94 6.87 -4.04 25.51
N ILE A 95 6.81 -3.03 26.39
CA ILE A 95 5.57 -2.54 26.99
C ILE A 95 4.65 -1.91 25.93
N PHE A 96 5.20 -1.17 24.96
CA PHE A 96 4.42 -0.66 23.83
C PHE A 96 3.93 -1.77 22.89
N GLU A 97 4.73 -2.78 22.61
CA GLU A 97 4.35 -3.94 21.78
C GLU A 97 3.21 -4.73 22.43
N LEU A 98 3.31 -5.04 23.73
CA LEU A 98 2.21 -5.67 24.48
C LEU A 98 0.94 -4.79 24.49
N SER A 99 1.08 -3.48 24.70
CA SER A 99 -0.04 -2.54 24.70
C SER A 99 -0.75 -2.49 23.34
N ALA A 100 0.02 -2.45 22.25
CA ALA A 100 -0.49 -2.48 20.89
C ALA A 100 -1.15 -3.82 20.53
N GLY A 101 -0.57 -4.95 20.97
CA GLY A 101 -1.15 -6.28 20.80
C GLY A 101 -2.49 -6.45 21.53
N ILE A 102 -2.58 -5.99 22.78
CA ILE A 102 -3.83 -5.97 23.57
C ILE A 102 -4.87 -5.06 22.90
N ALA A 103 -4.49 -3.85 22.50
CA ALA A 103 -5.38 -2.93 21.80
C ALA A 103 -5.90 -3.51 20.48
N GLY A 104 -5.02 -4.10 19.66
CA GLY A 104 -5.38 -4.78 18.41
C GLY A 104 -6.33 -5.95 18.63
N TYR A 105 -6.11 -6.76 19.67
CA TYR A 105 -7.01 -7.86 20.05
C TYR A 105 -8.41 -7.35 20.46
N VAL A 106 -8.47 -6.30 21.28
CA VAL A 106 -9.75 -5.72 21.77
C VAL A 106 -10.51 -4.99 20.66
N LEU A 107 -9.81 -4.35 19.72
CA LEU A 107 -10.44 -3.65 18.61
C LEU A 107 -10.82 -4.55 17.43
N ARG A 108 -10.26 -5.76 17.32
CA ARG A 108 -10.38 -6.66 16.13
C ARG A 108 -11.81 -6.74 15.55
N ASP A 109 -12.81 -6.90 16.42
CA ASP A 109 -14.22 -7.13 16.04
C ASP A 109 -14.92 -5.83 15.61
N LYS A 110 -14.32 -4.67 15.92
CA LYS A 110 -14.74 -3.31 15.52
C LYS A 110 -13.86 -2.71 14.43
N THR A 111 -12.69 -3.29 14.14
CA THR A 111 -11.73 -2.75 13.15
C THR A 111 -12.39 -2.46 11.81
N TYR A 112 -13.30 -3.31 11.34
CA TYR A 112 -14.02 -3.11 10.09
C TYR A 112 -14.87 -1.82 10.09
N SER A 113 -15.63 -1.54 11.16
CA SER A 113 -16.46 -0.32 11.22
C SER A 113 -15.63 0.95 11.39
N TYR A 114 -14.55 0.91 12.18
CA TYR A 114 -13.60 2.02 12.26
C TYR A 114 -12.88 2.26 10.91
N LEU A 115 -12.56 1.20 10.18
CA LEU A 115 -11.95 1.28 8.85
C LEU A 115 -12.94 1.86 7.83
N GLN A 116 -14.21 1.42 7.81
CA GLN A 116 -15.26 2.00 6.95
C GLN A 116 -15.40 3.51 7.17
N VAL A 117 -15.53 3.97 8.43
CA VAL A 117 -15.66 5.40 8.76
C VAL A 117 -14.38 6.17 8.39
N LYS A 118 -13.19 5.60 8.66
CA LYS A 118 -11.92 6.21 8.24
C LYS A 118 -11.82 6.33 6.73
N LEU A 119 -12.20 5.31 5.97
CA LEU A 119 -12.16 5.33 4.52
C LEU A 119 -13.19 6.31 3.95
N GLN A 120 -14.45 6.30 4.42
CA GLN A 120 -15.48 7.23 3.95
C GLN A 120 -15.03 8.70 4.08
N ASN A 121 -14.53 9.10 5.25
CA ASN A 121 -14.03 10.45 5.51
C ASN A 121 -12.77 10.82 4.69
N ASN A 122 -12.06 9.84 4.12
CA ASN A 122 -10.94 10.07 3.18
C ASN A 122 -11.38 9.96 1.71
N LEU A 123 -12.54 9.38 1.39
CA LEU A 123 -13.10 9.33 0.04
C LEU A 123 -13.69 10.69 -0.34
N GLU A 124 -14.39 11.35 0.59
CA GLU A 124 -14.83 12.76 0.47
C GLU A 124 -13.65 13.71 0.17
N LYS A 125 -12.44 13.30 0.57
CA LYS A 125 -11.16 14.01 0.39
C LYS A 125 -10.29 13.39 -0.70
N TYR A 126 -10.85 12.60 -1.63
CA TYR A 126 -10.08 11.90 -2.66
C TYR A 126 -9.14 12.83 -3.43
N ASN A 127 -9.55 14.03 -3.83
CA ASN A 127 -8.68 14.97 -4.55
C ASN A 127 -7.41 15.32 -3.74
N GLU A 128 -7.51 15.46 -2.41
CA GLU A 128 -6.37 15.68 -1.50
C GLU A 128 -5.46 14.44 -1.36
N SER A 129 -5.95 13.24 -1.68
CA SER A 129 -5.32 11.97 -1.28
C SER A 129 -5.40 10.87 -2.37
N HIS A 130 -5.48 11.29 -3.64
CA HIS A 130 -5.83 10.42 -4.77
C HIS A 130 -4.82 9.30 -4.98
N ALA A 131 -3.51 9.58 -4.93
CA ALA A 131 -2.48 8.57 -5.13
C ALA A 131 -2.51 7.41 -4.10
N MET A 132 -2.98 7.68 -2.88
CA MET A 132 -3.16 6.63 -1.86
C MET A 132 -4.40 5.77 -2.16
N TRP A 133 -5.46 6.38 -2.68
CA TRP A 133 -6.66 5.68 -3.13
C TRP A 133 -6.42 4.86 -4.39
N ASP A 134 -5.72 5.41 -5.39
CA ASP A 134 -5.34 4.70 -6.62
C ASP A 134 -4.48 3.47 -6.31
N LEU A 135 -3.50 3.63 -5.41
CA LEU A 135 -2.67 2.52 -4.94
C LEU A 135 -3.49 1.46 -4.19
N LEU A 136 -4.45 1.87 -3.35
CA LEU A 136 -5.33 0.95 -2.63
C LEU A 136 -6.25 0.18 -3.59
N GLN A 137 -6.87 0.86 -4.54
CA GLN A 137 -7.84 0.28 -5.47
C GLN A 137 -7.18 -0.64 -6.50
N SER A 138 -6.00 -0.26 -7.00
CA SER A 138 -5.17 -1.09 -7.88
C SER A 138 -4.60 -2.32 -7.16
N ASN A 139 -3.97 -2.17 -5.99
CA ASN A 139 -3.30 -3.28 -5.30
C ASN A 139 -4.25 -4.32 -4.68
N PHE A 140 -5.50 -3.94 -4.40
CA PHE A 140 -6.50 -4.83 -3.78
C PHE A 140 -7.70 -5.11 -4.69
N GLU A 141 -7.63 -4.77 -5.98
CA GLU A 141 -8.67 -5.02 -6.99
C GLU A 141 -10.09 -4.65 -6.49
N CYS A 142 -10.20 -3.44 -5.94
CA CYS A 142 -11.37 -2.97 -5.20
C CYS A 142 -11.79 -1.56 -5.63
N CYS A 143 -13.03 -1.17 -5.36
CA CYS A 143 -13.53 0.16 -5.71
C CYS A 143 -14.53 0.69 -4.66
N GLY A 144 -14.32 1.93 -4.22
CA GLY A 144 -15.08 2.54 -3.13
C GLY A 144 -14.76 1.96 -1.75
N VAL A 145 -15.55 2.30 -0.74
CA VAL A 145 -15.40 1.80 0.64
C VAL A 145 -16.02 0.41 0.77
N ASN A 146 -17.28 0.31 0.35
CA ASN A 146 -18.15 -0.87 0.36
C ASN A 146 -18.45 -1.35 -1.06
N THR A 147 -18.57 -0.44 -2.03
CA THR A 147 -18.76 -0.76 -3.46
C THR A 147 -18.53 0.49 -4.33
N TYR A 148 -18.39 0.33 -5.65
CA TYR A 148 -18.17 1.44 -6.59
C TYR A 148 -19.25 2.54 -6.53
N ASN A 149 -20.46 2.25 -6.05
CA ASN A 149 -21.52 3.24 -5.90
C ASN A 149 -21.20 4.32 -4.84
N ASP A 150 -20.24 4.11 -3.93
CA ASP A 150 -19.86 5.11 -2.93
C ASP A 150 -19.32 6.40 -3.60
N TRP A 151 -18.72 6.27 -4.80
CA TRP A 151 -18.30 7.39 -5.64
C TRP A 151 -19.45 8.30 -6.05
N SER A 152 -20.65 7.74 -6.28
CA SER A 152 -21.83 8.49 -6.73
C SER A 152 -22.28 9.58 -5.75
N VAL A 153 -21.92 9.44 -4.46
CA VAL A 153 -22.26 10.39 -3.40
C VAL A 153 -21.34 11.62 -3.42
N SER A 154 -20.07 11.46 -3.80
CA SER A 154 -19.05 12.53 -3.70
C SER A 154 -18.59 13.10 -5.05
N PHE A 155 -18.63 12.29 -6.12
CA PHE A 155 -18.11 12.64 -7.45
C PHE A 155 -19.09 12.29 -8.60
N GLY A 156 -20.30 11.84 -8.27
CA GLY A 156 -21.26 11.35 -9.26
C GLY A 156 -20.82 10.03 -9.91
N ASN A 157 -21.34 9.72 -11.10
CA ASN A 157 -21.05 8.45 -11.78
C ASN A 157 -19.66 8.40 -12.46
N GLU A 158 -18.73 9.27 -12.05
CA GLU A 158 -17.34 9.27 -12.47
C GLU A 158 -16.52 8.39 -11.52
N LEU A 159 -15.61 7.59 -12.09
CA LEU A 159 -14.82 6.59 -11.39
C LEU A 159 -13.34 6.81 -11.74
N PRO A 160 -12.42 6.70 -10.77
CA PRO A 160 -11.00 6.78 -11.09
C PRO A 160 -10.58 5.57 -11.94
N ILE A 161 -9.48 5.71 -12.66
CA ILE A 161 -8.99 4.67 -13.57
C ILE A 161 -8.57 3.41 -12.78
N SER A 162 -8.09 3.58 -11.55
CA SER A 162 -7.73 2.55 -10.57
C SER A 162 -8.90 1.67 -10.09
N CYS A 163 -10.15 2.13 -10.20
CA CYS A 163 -11.35 1.35 -9.87
C CYS A 163 -11.66 0.24 -10.89
N CYS A 164 -10.90 0.14 -11.98
CA CYS A 164 -11.12 -0.80 -13.07
C CYS A 164 -9.84 -1.57 -13.45
N PRO A 165 -9.96 -2.83 -13.90
CA PRO A 165 -8.83 -3.56 -14.46
C PRO A 165 -8.38 -2.94 -15.79
N MET A 166 -7.06 -2.75 -15.94
CA MET A 166 -6.42 -2.36 -17.20
C MET A 166 -6.04 -3.61 -18.01
N GLU A 167 -6.49 -3.70 -19.26
CA GLU A 167 -6.07 -4.78 -20.16
C GLU A 167 -4.66 -4.51 -20.72
N SER A 168 -3.72 -5.39 -20.40
CA SER A 168 -2.32 -5.34 -20.86
C SER A 168 -2.21 -5.21 -22.38
N GLY A 169 -1.51 -4.17 -22.85
CA GLY A 169 -1.32 -3.89 -24.28
C GLY A 169 -2.36 -2.95 -24.90
N THR A 170 -3.34 -2.44 -24.13
CA THR A 170 -4.29 -1.42 -24.60
C THR A 170 -3.56 -0.12 -24.99
N VAL A 171 -3.78 0.37 -26.22
CA VAL A 171 -3.27 1.67 -26.70
C VAL A 171 -4.43 2.54 -27.20
N GLY A 172 -4.83 3.51 -26.39
CA GLY A 172 -5.92 4.43 -26.70
C GLY A 172 -6.56 5.03 -25.45
N SER A 173 -7.74 5.64 -25.62
CA SER A 173 -8.50 6.22 -24.51
C SER A 173 -9.29 5.14 -23.76
N PHE A 174 -8.93 4.89 -22.50
CA PHE A 174 -9.59 3.95 -21.59
C PHE A 174 -10.69 4.63 -20.76
N PHE A 175 -11.80 3.92 -20.51
CA PHE A 175 -12.92 4.42 -19.70
C PHE A 175 -13.41 3.38 -18.70
N CYS A 176 -13.34 3.72 -17.41
CA CYS A 176 -13.96 2.94 -16.33
C CYS A 176 -15.46 3.30 -16.25
N ASN A 177 -16.38 2.35 -16.48
CA ASN A 177 -17.81 2.68 -16.48
C ASN A 177 -18.75 1.49 -16.13
N THR A 178 -19.77 1.79 -15.33
CA THR A 178 -20.82 0.83 -14.91
C THR A 178 -21.75 0.39 -16.05
N ASN A 179 -21.87 1.18 -17.13
CA ASN A 179 -22.83 0.97 -18.21
C ASN A 179 -22.49 -0.15 -19.19
N LEU A 180 -21.40 -0.91 -18.98
CA LEU A 180 -20.94 -1.95 -19.92
C LEU A 180 -21.99 -3.05 -20.15
N LYS A 181 -22.77 -3.43 -19.13
CA LYS A 181 -23.94 -4.31 -19.30
C LYS A 181 -24.98 -3.73 -20.26
N LYS A 182 -25.18 -2.41 -20.28
CA LYS A 182 -26.17 -1.73 -21.12
C LYS A 182 -25.70 -1.62 -22.57
N SER A 183 -24.43 -1.29 -22.82
CA SER A 183 -23.87 -1.25 -24.19
C SER A 183 -23.78 -2.65 -24.81
N ALA A 184 -23.35 -3.66 -24.05
CA ALA A 184 -23.32 -5.06 -24.50
C ALA A 184 -24.72 -5.64 -24.77
N LEU A 185 -25.72 -5.32 -23.92
CA LEU A 185 -27.11 -5.72 -24.18
C LEU A 185 -27.73 -4.99 -25.38
N LEU A 186 -27.39 -3.73 -25.64
CA LEU A 186 -27.85 -3.03 -26.85
C LEU A 186 -27.24 -3.62 -28.13
N SER A 187 -25.95 -3.98 -28.13
CA SER A 187 -25.31 -4.60 -29.30
C SER A 187 -25.79 -6.05 -29.52
N ALA A 188 -26.09 -6.80 -28.45
CA ALA A 188 -26.78 -8.09 -28.54
C ALA A 188 -28.20 -7.93 -29.12
N LYS A 189 -29.01 -7.02 -28.57
CA LYS A 189 -30.42 -6.84 -28.98
C LYS A 189 -30.56 -6.33 -30.42
N LYS A 190 -29.60 -5.54 -30.92
CA LYS A 190 -29.51 -5.15 -32.34
C LYS A 190 -29.30 -6.36 -33.28
N LYS A 191 -28.69 -7.44 -32.79
CA LYS A 191 -28.45 -8.66 -33.58
C LYS A 191 -29.71 -9.51 -33.77
N GLU A 192 -30.63 -9.51 -32.81
CA GLU A 192 -31.91 -10.23 -32.90
C GLU A 192 -32.92 -9.49 -33.79
N SER A 193 -33.00 -8.16 -33.74
CA SER A 193 -33.96 -7.37 -34.51
C SER A 193 -33.63 -7.19 -36.00
N THR A 194 -32.65 -7.93 -36.55
CA THR A 194 -32.26 -7.87 -37.98
C THR A 194 -32.44 -9.21 -38.70
N ILE A 195 -33.23 -10.14 -38.15
CA ILE A 195 -33.57 -11.43 -38.78
C ILE A 195 -35.09 -11.68 -38.72
N ALA A 196 -35.86 -10.80 -39.36
CA ALA A 196 -37.27 -11.03 -39.65
C ALA A 196 -37.72 -10.22 -40.89
N LEU A 197 -38.29 -10.93 -41.87
CA LEU A 197 -39.05 -10.40 -43.01
C LEU A 197 -38.31 -9.47 -44.01
N GLN A 198 -37.80 -10.11 -45.06
CA GLN A 198 -37.77 -9.56 -46.42
C GLN A 198 -39.23 -9.42 -46.93
N ASP A 199 -39.57 -8.36 -47.67
CA ASP A 199 -40.24 -8.41 -48.98
C ASP A 199 -40.82 -7.07 -49.48
N ASN A 200 -40.80 -6.91 -50.81
CA ASN A 200 -41.50 -5.94 -51.68
C ASN A 200 -41.02 -4.47 -51.85
N TYR A 201 -41.00 -4.12 -53.14
CA TYR A 201 -40.83 -2.85 -53.89
C TYR A 201 -42.22 -2.15 -54.02
N PRO A 202 -42.46 -0.90 -54.55
CA PRO A 202 -41.59 0.01 -55.34
C PRO A 202 -41.57 1.55 -55.00
N THR A 203 -40.62 2.27 -55.64
CA THR A 203 -40.68 3.66 -56.21
C THR A 203 -41.00 4.91 -55.30
N ASN A 204 -40.89 6.19 -55.70
CA ASN A 204 -40.46 6.90 -56.94
C ASN A 204 -39.87 8.32 -56.65
N ASP A 205 -39.32 8.94 -57.72
CA ASP A 205 -39.02 10.38 -57.98
C ASP A 205 -37.73 11.02 -57.40
N THR A 206 -36.68 11.42 -58.18
CA THR A 206 -36.49 12.35 -59.36
C THR A 206 -36.66 13.84 -58.95
N THR A 207 -35.81 14.85 -59.30
CA THR A 207 -35.01 15.18 -60.51
C THR A 207 -33.78 16.12 -60.28
N THR A 208 -32.71 15.96 -61.10
CA THR A 208 -31.79 16.99 -61.71
C THR A 208 -31.01 18.01 -60.83
N ASP A 209 -29.85 18.56 -61.25
CA ASP A 209 -29.15 18.52 -62.56
C ASP A 209 -27.60 18.50 -62.45
N SER A 210 -26.97 18.33 -63.61
CA SER A 210 -25.54 18.15 -63.99
C SER A 210 -24.57 19.23 -63.45
N ASP A 211 -23.23 19.10 -63.51
CA ASP A 211 -22.31 18.30 -64.33
C ASP A 211 -20.98 18.04 -63.51
N ASN A 212 -19.81 17.51 -63.92
CA ASN A 212 -19.14 17.18 -65.20
C ASN A 212 -18.18 15.96 -65.01
N VAL A 213 -17.16 15.75 -65.85
CA VAL A 213 -16.43 14.47 -66.04
C VAL A 213 -14.90 14.60 -65.93
N ASN A 214 -14.24 13.64 -65.25
CA ASN A 214 -13.03 12.96 -65.77
C ASN A 214 -12.66 11.69 -64.97
N THR A 215 -12.01 10.74 -65.65
CA THR A 215 -12.08 9.29 -65.34
C THR A 215 -10.88 8.72 -64.58
N SER A 216 -11.10 7.93 -63.53
CA SER A 216 -10.33 6.69 -63.25
C SER A 216 -10.99 5.81 -62.15
N THR A 217 -10.66 4.52 -62.18
CA THR A 217 -11.29 3.42 -61.42
C THR A 217 -11.25 3.55 -59.90
N PRO A 218 -12.32 3.14 -59.16
CA PRO A 218 -12.35 3.24 -57.71
C PRO A 218 -11.60 2.09 -57.00
N ILE A 219 -10.64 2.44 -56.15
CA ILE A 219 -10.23 1.62 -54.99
C ILE A 219 -10.97 2.19 -53.77
N PRO A 220 -11.74 1.40 -53.00
CA PRO A 220 -12.54 1.93 -51.90
C PRO A 220 -11.69 2.27 -50.68
N THR A 221 -11.22 3.52 -50.60
CA THR A 221 -10.50 4.06 -49.43
C THR A 221 -11.45 4.27 -48.24
N SER A 222 -11.68 3.20 -47.47
CA SER A 222 -12.53 3.20 -46.26
C SER A 222 -11.84 3.84 -45.05
N THR A 223 -11.65 5.17 -45.08
CA THR A 223 -11.07 5.94 -43.96
C THR A 223 -12.07 6.11 -42.80
N THR A 224 -12.29 5.04 -42.04
CA THR A 224 -12.96 5.08 -40.74
C THR A 224 -12.06 4.47 -39.66
N THR A 225 -11.01 5.18 -39.29
CA THR A 225 -10.02 4.80 -38.27
C THR A 225 -10.58 4.92 -36.85
N ALA A 226 -11.65 4.18 -36.56
CA ALA A 226 -12.24 4.07 -35.24
C ALA A 226 -11.45 3.05 -34.40
N ASN A 227 -10.40 3.50 -33.70
CA ASN A 227 -9.69 2.69 -32.71
C ASN A 227 -10.70 2.24 -31.63
N PRO A 228 -10.89 0.92 -31.38
CA PRO A 228 -11.88 0.44 -30.43
C PRO A 228 -11.63 0.98 -29.01
N LYS A 229 -12.60 1.77 -28.53
CA LYS A 229 -12.56 2.46 -27.24
C LYS A 229 -12.64 1.47 -26.08
N SER A 230 -11.49 0.99 -25.62
CA SER A 230 -11.40 0.05 -24.48
C SER A 230 -12.12 0.63 -23.26
N THR A 231 -13.03 -0.17 -22.73
CA THR A 231 -13.93 0.16 -21.64
C THR A 231 -13.99 -1.08 -20.75
N SER A 232 -13.85 -0.94 -19.43
CA SER A 232 -14.00 -2.07 -18.50
C SER A 232 -14.96 -1.73 -17.36
N THR A 233 -15.48 -2.78 -16.72
CA THR A 233 -16.38 -2.65 -15.56
C THR A 233 -15.58 -2.42 -14.28
N PRO A 234 -16.03 -1.53 -13.37
CA PRO A 234 -15.36 -1.34 -12.10
C PRO A 234 -15.43 -2.58 -11.21
N TYR A 235 -14.46 -2.73 -10.32
CA TYR A 235 -14.48 -3.73 -9.26
C TYR A 235 -15.75 -3.56 -8.42
N THR A 236 -16.49 -4.66 -8.19
CA THR A 236 -17.77 -4.59 -7.46
C THR A 236 -17.60 -4.51 -5.94
N THR A 237 -16.45 -4.97 -5.45
CA THR A 237 -16.14 -5.14 -4.02
C THR A 237 -15.45 -3.89 -3.47
N GLY A 238 -15.93 -3.39 -2.33
CA GLY A 238 -15.32 -2.26 -1.64
C GLY A 238 -14.01 -2.59 -0.92
N CYS A 239 -13.12 -1.61 -0.87
CA CYS A 239 -11.79 -1.79 -0.30
C CYS A 239 -11.78 -2.08 1.21
N ALA A 240 -12.80 -1.64 1.97
CA ALA A 240 -12.92 -1.98 3.39
C ALA A 240 -13.10 -3.51 3.60
N ILE A 241 -13.78 -4.17 2.67
CA ILE A 241 -14.02 -5.63 2.70
C ILE A 241 -12.74 -6.36 2.34
N VAL A 242 -12.12 -6.05 1.19
CA VAL A 242 -10.92 -6.75 0.72
C VAL A 242 -9.74 -6.55 1.68
N PHE A 243 -9.52 -5.33 2.17
CA PHE A 243 -8.49 -5.06 3.17
C PHE A 243 -8.79 -5.77 4.50
N GLY A 244 -10.07 -5.87 4.90
CA GLY A 244 -10.49 -6.62 6.07
C GLY A 244 -10.17 -8.12 5.97
N GLU A 245 -10.46 -8.75 4.83
CA GLU A 245 -10.11 -10.16 4.57
C GLU A 245 -8.61 -10.39 4.40
N PHE A 246 -7.88 -9.44 3.80
CA PHE A 246 -6.41 -9.47 3.75
C PHE A 246 -5.82 -9.46 5.17
N VAL A 247 -6.25 -8.54 6.03
CA VAL A 247 -5.79 -8.47 7.43
C VAL A 247 -6.12 -9.76 8.19
N LYS A 248 -7.31 -10.35 8.00
CA LYS A 248 -7.66 -11.66 8.59
C LYS A 248 -6.75 -12.78 8.09
N THR A 249 -6.55 -12.87 6.78
CA THR A 249 -5.75 -13.91 6.10
C THR A 249 -4.30 -13.88 6.59
N HIS A 250 -3.71 -12.70 6.70
CA HIS A 250 -2.33 -12.51 7.17
C HIS A 250 -2.19 -12.37 8.69
N ALA A 251 -3.29 -12.33 9.47
CA ALA A 251 -3.25 -12.12 10.93
C ALA A 251 -2.35 -13.13 11.66
N VAL A 252 -2.36 -14.40 11.24
CA VAL A 252 -1.53 -15.46 11.82
C VAL A 252 -0.04 -15.22 11.54
N GLN A 253 0.30 -14.74 10.34
CA GLN A 253 1.68 -14.43 9.96
C GLN A 253 2.17 -13.17 10.69
N ILE A 254 1.37 -12.10 10.72
CA ILE A 254 1.67 -10.84 11.41
C ILE A 254 1.85 -11.10 12.93
N GLY A 255 0.94 -11.87 13.54
CA GLY A 255 1.03 -12.28 14.94
C GLY A 255 2.26 -13.15 15.22
N GLY A 256 2.60 -14.08 14.32
CA GLY A 256 3.83 -14.88 14.40
C GLY A 256 5.10 -14.04 14.35
N CYS A 257 5.15 -13.03 13.47
CA CYS A 257 6.26 -12.08 13.40
C CYS A 257 6.38 -11.26 14.69
N ALA A 258 5.28 -10.73 15.24
CA ALA A 258 5.29 -9.99 16.51
C ALA A 258 5.77 -10.87 17.68
N ILE A 259 5.24 -12.09 17.83
CA ILE A 259 5.69 -13.03 18.87
C ILE A 259 7.19 -13.35 18.72
N GLY A 260 7.69 -13.49 17.49
CA GLY A 260 9.12 -13.68 17.22
C GLY A 260 9.98 -12.47 17.62
N LEU A 261 9.52 -11.25 17.33
CA LEU A 261 10.20 -10.00 17.72
C LEU A 261 10.21 -9.84 19.25
N ALA A 262 9.09 -10.05 19.92
CA ALA A 262 8.97 -10.03 21.37
C ALA A 262 9.93 -11.03 22.05
N ILE A 263 10.04 -12.27 21.53
CA ILE A 263 10.99 -13.27 22.04
C ILE A 263 12.45 -12.82 21.82
N MET A 264 12.79 -12.32 20.63
CA MET A 264 14.13 -11.80 20.33
C MET A 264 14.49 -10.60 21.22
N GLN A 265 13.52 -9.73 21.54
CA GLN A 265 13.70 -8.60 22.44
C GLN A 265 13.92 -9.05 23.90
N LEU A 266 13.15 -10.02 24.39
CA LEU A 266 13.36 -10.62 25.71
C LEU A 266 14.73 -11.31 25.84
N LEU A 267 15.19 -11.99 24.79
CA LEU A 267 16.56 -12.54 24.73
C LEU A 267 17.62 -11.43 24.76
N GLY A 268 17.42 -10.33 24.02
CA GLY A 268 18.29 -9.15 24.06
C GLY A 268 18.40 -8.51 25.46
N ILE A 269 17.26 -8.35 26.14
CA ILE A 269 17.18 -7.89 27.54
C ILE A 269 17.93 -8.86 28.46
N PHE A 270 17.65 -10.17 28.38
CA PHE A 270 18.28 -11.19 29.21
C PHE A 270 19.80 -11.22 29.05
N PHE A 271 20.30 -11.26 27.80
CA PHE A 271 21.73 -11.26 27.52
C PHE A 271 22.41 -9.94 27.93
N SER A 272 21.75 -8.78 27.77
CA SER A 272 22.26 -7.51 28.27
C SER A 272 22.38 -7.50 29.79
N CYS A 273 21.33 -7.92 30.51
CA CYS A 273 21.33 -8.01 31.97
C CYS A 273 22.36 -9.03 32.50
N TYR A 274 22.57 -10.14 31.80
CA TYR A 274 23.63 -11.10 32.12
C TYR A 274 25.02 -10.46 31.98
N LEU A 275 25.32 -9.84 30.83
CA LEU A 275 26.61 -9.22 30.56
C LEU A 275 26.87 -8.03 31.52
N MET A 276 25.86 -7.21 31.79
CA MET A 276 25.90 -6.12 32.77
C MET A 276 26.27 -6.60 34.17
N ARG A 277 25.71 -7.73 34.64
CA ARG A 277 26.06 -8.32 35.94
C ARG A 277 27.51 -8.79 35.99
N GLN A 278 27.99 -9.46 34.94
CA GLN A 278 29.39 -9.92 34.83
C GLN A 278 30.38 -8.74 34.83
N LEU A 279 30.07 -7.69 34.07
CA LEU A 279 30.87 -6.46 34.01
C LEU A 279 30.89 -5.75 35.37
N LYS A 280 29.72 -5.53 35.99
CA LYS A 280 29.65 -4.89 37.32
C LYS A 280 30.42 -5.68 38.39
N TYR A 281 30.34 -7.02 38.37
CA TYR A 281 31.14 -7.85 39.27
C TYR A 281 32.65 -7.66 39.05
N SER A 282 33.08 -7.62 37.78
CA SER A 282 34.49 -7.39 37.42
C SER A 282 35.01 -6.04 37.92
N TYR A 283 34.21 -4.96 37.78
CA TYR A 283 34.54 -3.63 38.27
C TYR A 283 34.51 -3.49 39.80
N CYS A 284 33.70 -4.28 40.51
CA CYS A 284 33.67 -4.29 41.98
C CYS A 284 34.68 -5.27 42.61
N SER A 285 35.43 -6.02 41.79
CA SER A 285 36.45 -6.99 42.21
C SER A 285 37.89 -6.48 41.96
N THR A 286 38.05 -5.19 41.64
CA THR A 286 39.31 -4.50 41.36
C THR A 286 39.41 -3.25 42.22
#